data_AF-A0A0G1BAP4-F1
#
_entry.id   AF-A0A0G1BAP4-F1
#
_cell.length_a   1.000
_cell.length_b   1.000
_cell.length_c   1.000
_cell.angle_alpha   90.00
_cell.angle_beta   90.00
_cell.angle_gamma   90.00
#
_symmetry.space_group_name_H-M   'P 1'
#
loop_
_entity.id
_entity.type
_entity.pdbx_description
1 polymer ?
#
loop_
_entity_poly.entity_id
_entity_poly.type
_entity_poly.pdbx_seq_one_letter_code
_entity_poly.pdbx_strand_id
1 'polypeptide(L)'
;MDNSTEKKKWTIMTYMAGDNDLDINGVIDLKEMKKTGSTHDVNVIVQFDRAGEGLQTKRYYLQKGTSLNTDAVQSIDETNTGSPDSLIDFINWGIINYPADHYLLILWNHGQGWDDTDIYAGERGVRERLTRPGRVRHAFFRTSVEQAAKLSAKDKMKERDRKRIESLDKIAEASTIEIPEILVEAEKEKMILELKAGIENTGMKWEDYLKHIKKTEEELKKDWSDNALKRVKHGLILRAVANKENIRVFEQEISQKIEQMLKAVPLEEAKKLDQNRLKDYAYGIIRNEKTFQILENV
;
A
#
# COMPACT_ATOMS: atom_id res chain seq x y z
N MET A 1 -7.39 0.17 34.99
CA MET A 1 -6.14 -0.56 34.76
C MET A 1 -5.70 -0.24 33.36
N ASP A 2 -4.50 0.33 33.26
CA ASP A 2 -3.86 0.80 32.02
C ASP A 2 -3.74 -0.38 31.04
N ASN A 3 -4.34 -0.24 29.86
CA ASN A 3 -4.42 -1.30 28.83
C ASN A 3 -3.54 -0.94 27.63
N SER A 4 -2.42 -0.26 27.87
CA SER A 4 -1.36 -0.11 26.87
C SER A 4 -0.68 -1.47 26.66
N THR A 5 -0.90 -2.06 25.49
CA THR A 5 -0.20 -3.28 25.08
C THR A 5 1.28 -2.97 24.90
N GLU A 6 2.07 -3.30 25.94
CA GLU A 6 3.51 -3.07 25.96
C GLU A 6 4.17 -3.64 24.71
N LYS A 7 4.97 -2.80 24.03
CA LYS A 7 5.68 -3.18 22.82
C LYS A 7 6.73 -4.26 23.15
N LYS A 8 6.67 -5.41 22.46
CA LYS A 8 7.61 -6.53 22.67
C LYS A 8 8.73 -6.56 21.61
N LYS A 9 9.71 -7.45 21.77
CA LYS A 9 10.78 -7.61 20.77
C LYS A 9 10.26 -8.27 19.49
N TRP A 10 9.42 -9.30 19.62
CA TRP A 10 8.89 -10.05 18.48
C TRP A 10 7.39 -10.26 18.55
N THR A 11 6.72 -10.17 17.40
CA THR A 11 5.38 -10.72 17.18
C THR A 11 5.43 -11.77 16.08
N ILE A 12 5.14 -13.01 16.45
CA ILE A 12 5.03 -14.15 15.53
C ILE A 12 3.55 -14.33 15.18
N MET A 13 3.25 -14.25 13.89
CA MET A 13 1.91 -14.29 13.33
C MET A 13 1.75 -15.55 12.48
N THR A 14 0.88 -16.47 12.88
CA THR A 14 0.59 -17.68 12.09
C THR A 14 -0.79 -17.55 11.45
N TYR A 15 -0.85 -17.58 10.13
CA TYR A 15 -2.07 -17.53 9.34
C TYR A 15 -2.38 -18.93 8.80
N MET A 16 -3.39 -19.58 9.36
CA MET A 16 -3.70 -20.99 9.13
C MET A 16 -4.97 -21.16 8.30
N ALA A 17 -4.81 -21.74 7.11
CA ALA A 17 -5.91 -22.17 6.25
C ALA A 17 -6.21 -23.65 6.50
N GLY A 18 -7.12 -23.93 7.43
CA GLY A 18 -7.48 -25.29 7.87
C GLY A 18 -8.87 -25.74 7.46
N ASP A 19 -9.60 -24.98 6.64
CA ASP A 19 -10.84 -25.44 6.01
C ASP A 19 -10.55 -26.46 4.88
N ASN A 20 -9.90 -27.56 5.27
CA ASN A 20 -9.52 -28.70 4.45
C ASN A 20 -9.19 -29.91 5.36
N ASP A 21 -8.58 -30.95 4.81
CA ASP A 21 -8.18 -32.17 5.50
C ASP A 21 -7.09 -31.98 6.58
N LEU A 22 -6.48 -30.79 6.69
CA LEU A 22 -5.53 -30.45 7.76
C LEU A 22 -6.19 -29.84 9.01
N ASP A 23 -7.51 -29.68 9.11
CA ASP A 23 -8.15 -29.06 10.30
C ASP A 23 -7.64 -29.67 11.63
N ILE A 24 -7.59 -31.00 11.70
CA ILE A 24 -7.13 -31.71 12.90
C ILE A 24 -5.65 -31.40 13.17
N ASN A 25 -4.81 -31.38 12.13
CA ASN A 25 -3.40 -31.02 12.23
C ASN A 25 -3.23 -29.59 12.74
N GLY A 26 -4.04 -28.65 12.28
CA GLY A 26 -3.98 -27.27 12.75
C GLY A 26 -4.32 -27.14 14.24
N VAL A 27 -5.26 -27.94 14.75
CA VAL A 27 -5.53 -28.02 16.20
C VAL A 27 -4.35 -28.61 16.98
N ILE A 28 -3.65 -29.59 16.41
CA ILE A 28 -2.44 -30.15 17.01
C ILE A 28 -1.35 -29.08 17.07
N ASP A 29 -1.07 -28.38 15.97
CA ASP A 29 -0.04 -27.35 15.88
C ASP A 29 -0.32 -26.17 16.82
N LEU A 30 -1.58 -25.77 16.98
CA LEU A 30 -2.00 -24.81 18.00
C LEU A 30 -1.59 -25.25 19.43
N LYS A 31 -1.78 -26.52 19.76
CA LYS A 31 -1.38 -27.07 21.08
C LYS A 31 0.14 -27.13 21.22
N GLU A 32 0.86 -27.37 20.15
CA GLU A 32 2.33 -27.37 20.17
C GLU A 32 2.91 -25.98 20.38
N MET A 33 2.42 -24.98 19.64
CA MET A 33 2.79 -23.58 19.82
C MET A 33 2.53 -23.12 21.28
N LYS A 34 1.45 -23.59 21.90
CA LYS A 34 1.12 -23.31 23.31
C LYS A 34 2.05 -23.93 24.34
N LYS A 35 2.88 -24.93 24.00
CA LYS A 35 3.87 -25.49 24.95
C LYS A 35 4.83 -24.40 25.45
N THR A 36 5.08 -23.39 24.61
CA THR A 36 5.83 -22.17 24.95
C THR A 36 4.91 -20.96 25.07
N GLY A 37 4.03 -20.74 24.09
CA GLY A 37 3.13 -19.58 24.03
C GLY A 37 3.86 -18.24 24.00
N SER A 38 3.09 -17.17 24.22
CA SER A 38 3.59 -15.81 24.35
C SER A 38 4.36 -15.61 25.67
N THR A 39 5.42 -14.81 25.61
CA THR A 39 6.30 -14.50 26.75
C THR A 39 6.35 -12.99 26.99
N HIS A 40 7.23 -12.52 27.88
CA HIS A 40 7.46 -11.09 28.07
C HIS A 40 8.08 -10.42 26.83
N ASP A 41 8.90 -11.17 26.06
CA ASP A 41 9.63 -10.66 24.89
C ASP A 41 8.94 -10.98 23.54
N VAL A 42 8.01 -11.94 23.52
CA VAL A 42 7.42 -12.47 22.28
C VAL A 42 5.90 -12.56 22.37
N ASN A 43 5.19 -12.04 21.37
CA ASN A 43 3.78 -12.35 21.12
C ASN A 43 3.68 -13.52 20.14
N VAL A 44 2.82 -14.50 20.44
CA VAL A 44 2.48 -15.60 19.53
C VAL A 44 0.99 -15.52 19.24
N ILE A 45 0.65 -15.06 18.03
CA ILE A 45 -0.73 -14.87 17.59
C ILE A 45 -1.05 -15.72 16.37
N VAL A 46 -2.28 -16.19 16.29
CA VAL A 46 -2.72 -17.10 15.23
C VAL A 46 -4.09 -16.71 14.73
N GLN A 47 -4.31 -16.71 13.41
CA GLN A 47 -5.64 -16.78 12.82
C GLN A 47 -5.83 -18.18 12.24
N PHE A 48 -6.92 -18.84 12.61
CA PHE A 48 -7.22 -20.20 12.16
C PHE A 48 -8.65 -20.28 11.64
N ASP A 49 -8.75 -20.57 10.36
CA ASP A 49 -9.98 -20.90 9.66
C ASP A 49 -10.15 -22.42 9.61
N ARG A 50 -11.21 -22.94 10.23
CA ARG A 50 -11.37 -24.38 10.54
C ARG A 50 -12.40 -25.04 9.64
N ALA A 51 -12.20 -26.32 9.33
CA ALA A 51 -13.16 -27.08 8.54
C ALA A 51 -14.44 -27.42 9.33
N GLY A 52 -15.59 -26.98 8.84
CA GLY A 52 -16.90 -27.36 9.38
C GLY A 52 -17.99 -26.31 9.16
N GLU A 53 -19.19 -26.77 8.80
CA GLU A 53 -20.33 -25.89 8.55
C GLU A 53 -20.68 -25.05 9.78
N GLY A 54 -20.65 -23.72 9.64
CA GLY A 54 -20.95 -22.78 10.72
C GLY A 54 -19.81 -22.55 11.72
N LEU A 55 -18.61 -23.06 11.47
CA LEU A 55 -17.44 -22.71 12.27
C LEU A 55 -16.90 -21.34 11.88
N GLN A 56 -16.77 -20.46 12.87
CA GLN A 56 -16.15 -19.15 12.71
C GLN A 56 -14.63 -19.25 12.67
N THR A 57 -14.00 -18.45 11.83
CA THR A 57 -12.56 -18.20 11.88
C THR A 57 -12.24 -17.54 13.22
N LYS A 58 -11.16 -17.98 13.88
CA LYS A 58 -10.77 -17.46 15.20
C LYS A 58 -9.37 -16.90 15.20
N ARG A 59 -9.17 -15.84 15.98
CA ARG A 59 -7.86 -15.30 16.32
C ARG A 59 -7.51 -15.63 17.75
N TYR A 60 -6.26 -16.01 17.94
CA TYR A 60 -5.73 -16.48 19.22
C TYR A 60 -4.54 -15.64 19.66
N TYR A 61 -4.46 -15.39 20.96
CA TYR A 61 -3.22 -15.02 21.65
C TYR A 61 -2.78 -16.21 22.49
N LEU A 62 -1.77 -16.93 22.04
CA LEU A 62 -1.43 -18.22 22.63
C LEU A 62 -0.65 -18.04 23.93
N GLN A 63 -1.11 -18.71 24.98
CA GLN A 63 -0.49 -18.68 26.30
C GLN A 63 -0.21 -20.09 26.82
N LYS A 64 0.90 -20.22 27.54
CA LYS A 64 1.28 -21.47 28.18
C LYS A 64 0.34 -21.75 29.35
N GLY A 65 -0.19 -22.98 29.39
CA GLY A 65 -1.02 -23.46 30.51
C GLY A 65 -2.50 -23.05 30.47
N THR A 66 -2.95 -22.27 29.49
CA THR A 66 -4.38 -21.93 29.29
C THR A 66 -5.06 -22.91 28.33
N SER A 67 -6.40 -22.87 28.24
CA SER A 67 -7.15 -23.61 27.21
C SER A 67 -7.16 -22.87 25.86
N LEU A 68 -7.46 -23.54 24.74
CA LEU A 68 -7.63 -22.86 23.43
C LEU A 68 -8.84 -21.92 23.42
N ASN A 69 -9.90 -22.26 24.15
CA ASN A 69 -11.07 -21.40 24.27
C ASN A 69 -10.74 -20.09 25.01
N THR A 70 -9.86 -20.17 26.02
CA THR A 70 -9.39 -18.98 26.76
C THR A 70 -8.51 -18.07 25.90
N ASP A 71 -7.73 -18.67 25.00
CA ASP A 71 -6.81 -17.92 24.14
C ASP A 71 -7.47 -17.33 22.89
N ALA A 72 -8.71 -17.72 22.59
CA ALA A 72 -9.47 -17.13 21.49
C ALA A 72 -9.87 -15.69 21.85
N VAL A 73 -9.18 -14.72 21.26
CA VAL A 73 -9.33 -13.29 21.55
C VAL A 73 -10.33 -12.60 20.60
N GLN A 74 -10.61 -13.21 19.44
CA GLN A 74 -11.61 -12.72 18.51
C GLN A 74 -12.19 -13.90 17.71
N SER A 75 -13.50 -13.91 17.51
CA SER A 75 -14.17 -14.70 16.49
C SER A 75 -14.59 -13.77 15.36
N ILE A 76 -14.32 -14.15 14.12
CA ILE A 76 -14.77 -13.45 12.92
C ILE A 76 -15.56 -14.42 12.06
N ASP A 77 -16.34 -13.89 11.12
CA ASP A 77 -17.08 -14.73 10.18
C ASP A 77 -16.12 -15.55 9.30
N GLU A 78 -16.68 -16.55 8.63
CA GLU A 78 -15.95 -17.42 7.71
C GLU A 78 -15.08 -16.60 6.74
N THR A 79 -13.79 -16.91 6.72
CA THR A 79 -12.80 -16.08 6.03
C THR A 79 -12.29 -16.80 4.80
N ASN A 80 -12.37 -16.16 3.62
CA ASN A 80 -11.65 -16.67 2.45
C ASN A 80 -10.13 -16.51 2.70
N THR A 81 -9.48 -17.59 3.12
CA THR A 81 -8.06 -17.56 3.49
C THR A 81 -7.12 -17.34 2.30
N GLY A 82 -7.57 -17.60 1.07
CA GLY A 82 -6.85 -17.28 -0.16
C GLY A 82 -6.93 -15.81 -0.57
N SER A 83 -7.78 -14.99 0.06
CA SER A 83 -7.90 -13.57 -0.28
C SER A 83 -6.73 -12.73 0.28
N PRO A 84 -6.12 -11.83 -0.51
CA PRO A 84 -5.13 -10.87 0.00
C PRO A 84 -5.70 -9.98 1.11
N ASP A 85 -6.97 -9.60 1.04
CA ASP A 85 -7.60 -8.71 2.02
C ASP A 85 -7.68 -9.37 3.39
N SER A 86 -8.01 -10.67 3.45
CA SER A 86 -8.03 -11.47 4.68
C SER A 86 -6.65 -11.54 5.34
N LEU A 87 -5.60 -11.68 4.53
CA LEU A 87 -4.22 -11.72 5.01
C LEU A 87 -3.77 -10.35 5.54
N ILE A 88 -4.09 -9.27 4.82
CA ILE A 88 -3.78 -7.90 5.23
C ILE A 88 -4.50 -7.55 6.53
N ASP A 89 -5.78 -7.92 6.66
CA ASP A 89 -6.56 -7.68 7.86
C ASP A 89 -5.94 -8.39 9.08
N PHE A 90 -5.50 -9.64 8.94
CA PHE A 90 -4.80 -10.36 10.00
C PHE A 90 -3.47 -9.69 10.39
N ILE A 91 -2.66 -9.29 9.41
CA ILE A 91 -1.38 -8.61 9.66
C ILE A 91 -1.61 -7.28 10.39
N ASN A 92 -2.54 -6.47 9.91
CA ASN A 92 -2.87 -5.18 10.52
C ASN A 92 -3.40 -5.35 11.95
N TRP A 93 -4.31 -6.29 12.14
CA TRP A 93 -4.81 -6.63 13.47
C TRP A 93 -3.67 -7.05 14.41
N GLY A 94 -2.73 -7.87 13.93
CA GLY A 94 -1.56 -8.30 14.70
C GLY A 94 -0.65 -7.14 15.09
N ILE A 95 -0.35 -6.24 14.15
CA ILE A 95 0.50 -5.07 14.38
C ILE A 95 -0.14 -4.10 15.38
N ILE A 96 -1.45 -3.84 15.23
CA ILE A 96 -2.18 -2.88 16.06
C ILE A 96 -2.33 -3.39 17.50
N ASN A 97 -2.71 -4.66 17.67
CA ASN A 97 -3.03 -5.20 18.99
C ASN A 97 -1.80 -5.76 19.72
N TYR A 98 -0.76 -6.17 18.99
CA TYR A 98 0.44 -6.80 19.53
C TYR A 98 1.70 -6.16 18.94
N PRO A 99 1.97 -4.88 19.29
CA PRO A 99 3.10 -4.14 18.73
C PRO A 99 4.44 -4.77 19.12
N ALA A 100 5.38 -4.81 18.17
CA ALA A 100 6.72 -5.32 18.40
C ALA A 100 7.79 -4.62 17.55
N ASP A 101 9.07 -4.80 17.90
CA ASP A 101 10.20 -4.33 17.07
C ASP A 101 10.34 -5.15 15.78
N HIS A 102 10.07 -6.45 15.85
CA HIS A 102 10.19 -7.38 14.74
C HIS A 102 8.93 -8.24 14.56
N TYR A 103 8.65 -8.58 13.31
CA TYR A 103 7.47 -9.35 12.92
C TYR A 103 7.89 -10.55 12.07
N LEU A 104 7.36 -11.72 12.41
CA LEU A 104 7.48 -12.94 11.61
C LEU A 104 6.09 -13.40 11.20
N LEU A 105 5.87 -13.57 9.89
CA LEU A 105 4.62 -14.10 9.34
C LEU A 105 4.85 -15.54 8.85
N ILE A 106 4.03 -16.47 9.32
CA ILE A 106 4.02 -17.87 8.93
C ILE A 106 2.70 -18.14 8.22
N LEU A 107 2.78 -18.62 6.98
CA LEU A 107 1.62 -19.06 6.20
C LEU A 107 1.53 -20.57 6.30
N TRP A 108 0.45 -21.08 6.86
CA TRP A 108 0.28 -22.48 7.20
C TRP A 108 -0.90 -23.07 6.42
N ASN A 109 -0.62 -24.16 5.69
CA ASN A 109 -1.56 -25.02 4.98
C ASN A 109 -0.76 -26.21 4.39
N HIS A 110 -1.35 -26.98 3.47
CA HIS A 110 -0.65 -27.85 2.51
C HIS A 110 0.47 -27.08 1.82
N GLY A 111 1.71 -27.43 2.14
CA GLY A 111 2.88 -26.79 1.57
C GLY A 111 3.23 -27.39 0.20
N GLN A 112 3.40 -26.55 -0.82
CA GLN A 112 4.17 -26.88 -2.02
C GLN A 112 5.56 -26.21 -2.03
N GLY A 113 5.88 -25.44 -0.98
CA GLY A 113 7.07 -24.60 -0.96
C GLY A 113 7.08 -23.59 -2.12
N TRP A 114 8.21 -23.48 -2.80
CA TRP A 114 8.47 -22.67 -4.00
C TRP A 114 8.25 -23.38 -5.35
N ASP A 115 7.82 -24.64 -5.35
CA ASP A 115 7.71 -25.47 -6.56
C ASP A 115 6.30 -25.35 -7.17
N ASP A 116 6.23 -24.96 -8.45
CA ASP A 116 5.00 -24.71 -9.20
C ASP A 116 4.32 -26.00 -9.74
N THR A 117 4.76 -27.19 -9.30
CA THR A 117 4.24 -28.48 -9.79
C THR A 117 2.88 -28.84 -9.15
N ASP A 118 1.84 -28.97 -9.98
CA ASP A 118 0.48 -29.37 -9.56
C ASP A 118 0.40 -30.88 -9.21
N ILE A 119 0.90 -31.23 -8.02
CA ILE A 119 0.89 -32.59 -7.47
C ILE A 119 -0.51 -33.14 -7.15
N TYR A 120 -1.55 -32.30 -7.21
CA TYR A 120 -2.94 -32.64 -6.87
C TYR A 120 -3.83 -32.85 -8.11
N ALA A 121 -3.24 -33.06 -9.29
CA ALA A 121 -3.97 -33.50 -10.47
C ALA A 121 -4.72 -34.84 -10.23
N GLY A 122 -4.17 -35.73 -9.39
CA GLY A 122 -4.74 -37.06 -9.13
C GLY A 122 -5.86 -37.12 -8.08
N GLU A 123 -5.87 -36.22 -7.10
CA GLU A 123 -6.82 -36.26 -5.97
C GLU A 123 -8.19 -35.63 -6.28
N ARG A 124 -8.27 -34.84 -7.36
CA ARG A 124 -9.52 -34.21 -7.84
C ARG A 124 -10.56 -35.20 -8.38
N GLY A 125 -10.22 -36.49 -8.44
CA GLY A 125 -11.12 -37.56 -8.92
C GLY A 125 -12.10 -38.12 -7.90
N VAL A 126 -12.08 -37.69 -6.63
CA VAL A 126 -12.94 -38.29 -5.59
C VAL A 126 -13.92 -37.27 -5.00
N ARG A 127 -15.16 -37.36 -5.51
CA ARG A 127 -16.44 -36.79 -5.01
C ARG A 127 -16.58 -35.26 -4.93
N GLU A 128 -17.28 -34.76 -5.94
CA GLU A 128 -17.98 -33.46 -5.99
C GLU A 128 -18.81 -33.16 -4.72
N ARG A 129 -18.59 -31.96 -4.16
CA ARG A 129 -19.66 -31.11 -3.61
C ARG A 129 -19.53 -29.68 -4.15
N LEU A 130 -20.53 -29.33 -4.96
CA LEU A 130 -21.09 -28.02 -5.37
C LEU A 130 -20.58 -26.80 -4.54
N THR A 131 -20.23 -25.61 -5.03
CA THR A 131 -20.37 -24.87 -6.31
C THR A 131 -19.60 -23.54 -6.20
N ARG A 132 -18.73 -23.19 -7.17
CA ARG A 132 -18.59 -21.83 -7.77
C ARG A 132 -17.54 -21.82 -8.92
N PRO A 133 -17.75 -21.05 -10.01
CA PRO A 133 -16.96 -21.15 -11.22
C PRO A 133 -15.73 -20.22 -11.17
N GLY A 134 -14.57 -20.76 -11.52
CA GLY A 134 -13.36 -19.98 -11.77
C GLY A 134 -12.12 -20.82 -11.52
N ARG A 135 -11.47 -21.27 -12.60
CA ARG A 135 -10.15 -21.89 -12.55
C ARG A 135 -9.15 -20.94 -11.86
N VAL A 136 -8.84 -21.16 -10.59
CA VAL A 136 -7.64 -20.61 -9.97
C VAL A 136 -6.47 -21.52 -10.35
N ARG A 137 -5.52 -20.98 -11.11
CA ARG A 137 -4.37 -21.69 -11.71
C ARG A 137 -3.04 -21.43 -10.98
N HIS A 138 -3.04 -20.89 -9.76
CA HIS A 138 -1.81 -20.55 -9.05
C HIS A 138 -1.90 -20.95 -7.57
N ALA A 139 -0.75 -21.34 -7.00
CA ALA A 139 -0.61 -21.71 -5.60
C ALA A 139 -1.19 -20.63 -4.66
N PHE A 140 -2.01 -21.07 -3.71
CA PHE A 140 -2.90 -20.25 -2.86
C PHE A 140 -2.23 -19.07 -2.13
N PHE A 141 -0.92 -19.09 -1.92
CA PHE A 141 -0.22 -18.04 -1.16
C PHE A 141 0.61 -17.07 -2.02
N ARG A 142 1.07 -17.47 -3.22
CA ARG A 142 1.99 -16.62 -4.00
C ARG A 142 1.28 -15.36 -4.50
N THR A 143 0.09 -15.51 -5.07
CA THR A 143 -0.71 -14.39 -5.58
C THR A 143 -1.09 -13.43 -4.46
N SER A 144 -1.46 -13.96 -3.29
CA SER A 144 -1.93 -13.15 -2.16
C SER A 144 -0.78 -12.43 -1.48
N VAL A 145 0.40 -13.06 -1.36
CA VAL A 145 1.63 -12.40 -0.91
C VAL A 145 2.09 -11.34 -1.90
N GLU A 146 2.11 -11.63 -3.20
CA GLU A 146 2.51 -10.66 -4.23
C GLU A 146 1.55 -9.45 -4.28
N GLN A 147 0.24 -9.68 -4.14
CA GLN A 147 -0.75 -8.62 -4.12
C GLN A 147 -0.70 -7.81 -2.82
N ALA A 148 -0.55 -8.47 -1.66
CA ALA A 148 -0.36 -7.78 -0.38
C ALA A 148 0.93 -6.95 -0.35
N ALA A 149 2.02 -7.45 -0.95
CA ALA A 149 3.27 -6.70 -1.11
C ALA A 149 3.08 -5.47 -2.01
N LYS A 150 2.32 -5.60 -3.10
CA LYS A 150 1.97 -4.47 -3.99
C LYS A 150 1.08 -3.44 -3.30
N LEU A 151 0.09 -3.86 -2.51
CA LEU A 151 -0.77 -2.98 -1.73
C LEU A 151 0.03 -2.26 -0.64
N SER A 152 0.87 -2.98 0.10
CA SER A 152 1.84 -2.43 1.05
C SER A 152 2.75 -1.38 0.42
N ALA A 153 3.28 -1.64 -0.78
CA ALA A 153 4.10 -0.66 -1.49
C ALA A 153 3.29 0.59 -1.87
N LYS A 154 2.06 0.42 -2.34
CA LYS A 154 1.14 1.53 -2.68
C LYS A 154 0.79 2.36 -1.45
N ASP A 155 0.53 1.72 -0.31
CA ASP A 155 0.18 2.40 0.94
C ASP A 155 1.40 3.09 1.57
N LYS A 156 2.58 2.48 1.51
CA LYS A 156 3.84 3.14 1.88
C LYS A 156 4.11 4.37 1.02
N MET A 157 3.86 4.29 -0.28
CA MET A 157 4.03 5.43 -1.19
C MET A 157 3.03 6.55 -0.87
N LYS A 158 1.75 6.22 -0.65
CA LYS A 158 0.73 7.19 -0.20
C LYS A 158 1.09 7.84 1.13
N GLU A 159 1.54 7.06 2.11
CA GLU A 159 1.91 7.59 3.42
C GLU A 159 3.15 8.49 3.33
N ARG A 160 4.13 8.12 2.50
CA ARG A 160 5.28 8.98 2.18
C ARG A 160 4.83 10.30 1.56
N ASP A 161 3.95 10.27 0.55
CA ASP A 161 3.42 11.46 -0.11
C ASP A 161 2.61 12.33 0.87
N ARG A 162 1.84 11.70 1.77
CA ARG A 162 1.11 12.40 2.84
C ARG A 162 2.06 13.16 3.76
N LYS A 163 3.12 12.50 4.24
CA LYS A 163 4.13 13.12 5.12
C LYS A 163 4.88 14.26 4.43
N ARG A 164 5.17 14.12 3.13
CA ARG A 164 5.77 15.19 2.32
C ARG A 164 4.89 16.43 2.27
N ILE A 165 3.61 16.26 1.97
CA ILE A 165 2.64 17.36 1.94
C ILE A 165 2.51 18.01 3.32
N GLU A 166 2.38 17.20 4.38
CA GLU A 166 2.30 17.69 5.76
C GLU A 166 3.54 18.52 6.15
N SER A 167 4.73 18.11 5.72
CA SER A 167 5.97 18.85 5.96
C SER A 167 5.96 20.20 5.26
N LEU A 168 5.49 20.26 4.00
CA LEU A 168 5.37 21.51 3.26
C LEU A 168 4.30 22.44 3.85
N ASP A 169 3.19 21.89 4.36
CA ASP A 169 2.14 22.65 5.04
C ASP A 169 2.67 23.28 6.34
N LYS A 170 3.43 22.53 7.15
CA LYS A 170 4.07 23.08 8.37
C LYS A 170 5.06 24.20 8.05
N ILE A 171 5.88 24.03 7.01
CA ILE A 171 6.80 25.09 6.56
C ILE A 171 6.02 26.31 6.06
N ALA A 172 4.93 26.08 5.33
CA ALA A 172 4.05 27.12 4.83
C ALA A 172 3.38 27.92 5.95
N GLU A 173 2.95 27.28 7.04
CA GLU A 173 2.36 27.94 8.20
C GLU A 173 3.39 28.75 8.99
N ALA A 174 4.62 28.24 9.10
CA ALA A 174 5.72 28.92 9.77
C ALA A 174 6.35 30.06 8.94
N SER A 175 5.97 30.20 7.66
CA SER A 175 6.59 31.15 6.73
C SER A 175 5.59 32.20 6.21
N THR A 176 6.01 33.46 6.23
CA THR A 176 5.29 34.53 5.52
C THR A 176 5.67 34.48 4.04
N ILE A 177 4.74 34.07 3.19
CA ILE A 177 4.95 33.98 1.73
C ILE A 177 3.84 34.78 1.06
N GLU A 178 4.20 35.89 0.43
CA GLU A 178 3.31 36.66 -0.42
C GLU A 178 3.29 36.03 -1.82
N ILE A 179 2.11 35.60 -2.27
CA ILE A 179 1.95 34.91 -3.56
C ILE A 179 1.19 35.85 -4.50
N PRO A 180 1.84 36.32 -5.59
CA PRO A 180 1.16 37.07 -6.63
C PRO A 180 0.02 36.29 -7.28
N GLU A 181 -1.12 36.93 -7.49
CA GLU A 181 -2.33 36.31 -8.07
C GLU A 181 -2.05 35.69 -9.45
N ILE A 182 -1.18 36.31 -10.25
CA ILE A 182 -0.74 35.79 -11.56
C ILE A 182 -0.15 34.37 -11.47
N LEU A 183 0.52 34.01 -10.37
CA LEU A 183 1.05 32.66 -10.19
C LEU A 183 -0.05 31.65 -9.86
N VAL A 184 -1.07 32.09 -9.13
CA VAL A 184 -2.23 31.25 -8.80
C VAL A 184 -3.04 30.97 -10.05
N GLU A 185 -3.27 31.98 -10.90
CA GLU A 185 -3.95 31.80 -12.19
C GLU A 185 -3.18 30.89 -13.14
N ALA A 186 -1.86 31.07 -13.25
CA ALA A 186 -1.02 30.18 -14.06
C ALA A 186 -1.06 28.72 -13.57
N GLU A 187 -1.09 28.48 -12.25
CA GLU A 187 -1.21 27.13 -11.70
C GLU A 187 -2.60 26.54 -11.94
N LYS A 188 -3.69 27.34 -11.85
CA LYS A 188 -5.04 26.89 -12.22
C LYS A 188 -5.12 26.45 -13.69
N GLU A 189 -4.54 27.23 -14.60
CA GLU A 189 -4.49 26.87 -16.02
C GLU A 189 -3.75 25.55 -16.23
N LYS A 190 -2.60 25.40 -15.58
CA LYS A 190 -1.82 24.16 -15.61
C LYS A 190 -2.61 22.97 -15.05
N MET A 191 -3.29 23.13 -13.92
CA MET A 191 -4.14 22.08 -13.33
C MET A 191 -5.27 21.65 -14.28
N ILE A 192 -5.85 22.58 -15.04
CA ILE A 192 -6.86 22.27 -16.05
C ILE A 192 -6.26 21.49 -17.21
N LEU A 193 -5.07 21.87 -17.69
CA LEU A 193 -4.37 21.12 -18.74
C LEU A 193 -4.02 19.70 -18.29
N GLU A 194 -3.54 19.52 -17.06
CA GLU A 194 -3.28 18.22 -16.45
C GLU A 194 -4.56 17.35 -16.41
N LEU A 195 -5.69 17.94 -15.98
CA LEU A 195 -6.97 17.23 -15.93
C LEU A 195 -7.47 16.88 -17.32
N LYS A 196 -7.40 17.80 -18.29
CA LYS A 196 -7.79 17.56 -19.70
C LYS A 196 -7.02 16.38 -20.29
N ALA A 197 -5.70 16.39 -20.16
CA ALA A 197 -4.85 15.29 -20.62
C ALA A 197 -5.22 13.96 -19.93
N GLY A 198 -5.52 13.98 -18.62
CA GLY A 198 -5.99 12.80 -17.89
C GLY A 198 -7.30 12.24 -18.45
N ILE A 199 -8.27 13.11 -18.73
CA ILE A 199 -9.59 12.74 -19.28
C ILE A 199 -9.45 12.19 -20.70
N GLU A 200 -8.66 12.84 -21.55
CA GLU A 200 -8.39 12.38 -22.92
C GLU A 200 -7.75 10.99 -22.94
N ASN A 201 -6.82 10.73 -22.02
CA ASN A 201 -6.22 9.40 -21.84
C ASN A 201 -7.21 8.32 -21.40
N THR A 202 -8.33 8.70 -20.77
CA THR A 202 -9.44 7.77 -20.47
C THR A 202 -10.43 7.59 -21.63
N GLY A 203 -10.20 8.27 -22.76
CA GLY A 203 -11.05 8.23 -23.95
C GLY A 203 -12.31 9.09 -23.86
N MET A 204 -12.43 9.94 -22.84
CA MET A 204 -13.55 10.86 -22.67
C MET A 204 -13.21 12.24 -23.25
N LYS A 205 -14.22 12.94 -23.77
CA LYS A 205 -14.07 14.33 -24.23
C LYS A 205 -14.25 15.30 -23.07
N TRP A 206 -13.49 16.39 -23.10
CA TRP A 206 -13.54 17.43 -22.07
C TRP A 206 -14.95 18.02 -21.88
N GLU A 207 -15.68 18.23 -22.97
CA GLU A 207 -17.02 18.80 -22.93
C GLU A 207 -18.02 17.86 -22.23
N ASP A 208 -17.86 16.55 -22.42
CA ASP A 208 -18.73 15.55 -21.82
C ASP A 208 -18.43 15.39 -20.33
N TYR A 209 -17.16 15.53 -19.94
CA TYR A 209 -16.76 15.61 -18.53
C TYR A 209 -17.42 16.80 -17.82
N LEU A 210 -17.32 18.01 -18.39
CA LEU A 210 -17.93 19.21 -17.81
C LEU A 210 -19.46 19.08 -17.66
N LYS A 211 -20.13 18.47 -18.65
CA LYS A 211 -21.57 18.16 -18.56
C LYS A 211 -21.88 17.18 -17.43
N HIS A 212 -21.05 16.15 -17.24
CA HIS A 212 -21.25 15.16 -16.19
C HIS A 212 -21.16 15.78 -14.80
N ILE A 213 -20.14 16.63 -14.57
CA ILE A 213 -19.97 17.33 -13.29
C ILE A 213 -20.91 18.54 -13.14
N LYS A 214 -21.63 18.91 -14.21
CA LYS A 214 -22.55 20.06 -14.27
C LYS A 214 -21.90 21.37 -13.85
N LYS A 215 -20.65 21.57 -14.27
CA LYS A 215 -19.87 22.78 -13.99
C LYS A 215 -19.22 23.29 -15.27
N THR A 216 -19.03 24.59 -15.32
CA THR A 216 -18.19 25.25 -16.31
C THR A 216 -16.72 25.16 -15.93
N GLU A 217 -15.82 25.36 -16.90
CA GLU A 217 -14.37 25.42 -16.64
C GLU A 217 -14.03 26.56 -15.66
N GLU A 218 -14.73 27.70 -15.74
CA GLU A 218 -14.52 28.85 -14.87
C GLU A 218 -14.93 28.56 -13.41
N GLU A 219 -16.06 27.89 -13.20
CA GLU A 219 -16.48 27.43 -11.87
C GLU A 219 -15.48 26.43 -11.29
N LEU A 220 -14.97 25.51 -12.12
CA LEU A 220 -13.96 24.55 -11.70
C LEU A 220 -12.64 25.24 -11.29
N LYS A 221 -12.19 26.23 -12.06
CA LYS A 221 -11.01 27.05 -11.73
C LYS A 221 -11.21 27.83 -10.42
N LYS A 222 -12.42 28.34 -10.18
CA LYS A 222 -12.77 29.05 -8.94
C LYS A 222 -12.68 28.13 -7.73
N ASP A 223 -13.27 26.93 -7.82
CA ASP A 223 -13.24 25.91 -6.77
C ASP A 223 -11.81 25.47 -6.41
N TRP A 224 -10.89 25.54 -7.37
CA TRP A 224 -9.50 25.14 -7.18
C TRP A 224 -8.57 26.24 -6.69
N SER A 225 -9.08 27.45 -6.42
CA SER A 225 -8.25 28.59 -6.02
C SER A 225 -7.37 28.29 -4.80
N ASP A 226 -7.94 27.69 -3.76
CA ASP A 226 -7.19 27.36 -2.55
C ASP A 226 -6.15 26.27 -2.80
N ASN A 227 -6.47 25.30 -3.67
CA ASN A 227 -5.54 24.22 -4.04
C ASN A 227 -4.38 24.76 -4.89
N ALA A 228 -4.67 25.60 -5.87
CA ALA A 228 -3.67 26.28 -6.69
C ALA A 228 -2.75 27.14 -5.82
N LEU A 229 -3.31 27.91 -4.88
CA LEU A 229 -2.53 28.69 -3.92
C LEU A 229 -1.58 27.80 -3.11
N LYS A 230 -2.08 26.67 -2.57
CA LYS A 230 -1.25 25.70 -1.85
C LYS A 230 -0.14 25.13 -2.73
N ARG A 231 -0.44 24.70 -3.95
CA ARG A 231 0.55 24.16 -4.90
C ARG A 231 1.64 25.17 -5.25
N VAL A 232 1.28 26.43 -5.49
CA VAL A 232 2.26 27.50 -5.73
C VAL A 232 3.13 27.69 -4.49
N LYS A 233 2.53 27.73 -3.30
CA LYS A 233 3.26 27.89 -2.03
C LYS A 233 4.26 26.74 -1.82
N HIS A 234 3.82 25.50 -2.00
CA HIS A 234 4.64 24.30 -1.92
C HIS A 234 5.80 24.32 -2.92
N GLY A 235 5.53 24.70 -4.18
CA GLY A 235 6.56 24.82 -5.22
C GLY A 235 7.62 25.88 -4.89
N LEU A 236 7.21 27.01 -4.33
CA LEU A 236 8.14 28.07 -3.87
C LEU A 236 8.98 27.62 -2.68
N ILE A 237 8.38 26.92 -1.71
CA ILE A 237 9.08 26.34 -0.56
C ILE A 237 10.14 25.35 -1.04
N LEU A 238 9.78 24.39 -1.90
CA LEU A 238 10.73 23.41 -2.45
C LEU A 238 11.88 24.10 -3.17
N ARG A 239 11.58 25.13 -3.98
CA ARG A 239 12.61 25.91 -4.67
C ARG A 239 13.55 26.61 -3.69
N ALA A 240 13.01 27.24 -2.65
CA ALA A 240 13.77 27.95 -1.63
C ALA A 240 14.66 27.02 -0.81
N VAL A 241 14.13 25.90 -0.34
CA VAL A 241 14.90 24.86 0.38
C VAL A 241 16.00 24.30 -0.52
N ALA A 242 15.67 23.94 -1.76
CA ALA A 242 16.66 23.40 -2.68
C ALA A 242 17.80 24.39 -2.99
N ASN A 243 17.51 25.70 -3.05
CA ASN A 243 18.54 26.73 -3.19
C ASN A 243 19.38 26.86 -1.92
N LYS A 244 18.76 26.89 -0.74
CA LYS A 244 19.45 27.00 0.55
C LYS A 244 20.40 25.83 0.78
N GLU A 245 19.95 24.62 0.50
CA GLU A 245 20.72 23.38 0.63
C GLU A 245 21.67 23.14 -0.56
N ASN A 246 21.72 24.06 -1.52
CA ASN A 246 22.58 23.98 -2.72
C ASN A 246 22.46 22.63 -3.45
N ILE A 247 21.24 22.14 -3.63
CA ILE A 247 20.99 20.83 -4.23
C ILE A 247 21.52 20.81 -5.67
N ARG A 248 22.42 19.86 -5.93
CA ARG A 248 22.99 19.61 -7.26
C ARG A 248 22.32 18.41 -7.91
N VAL A 249 22.00 18.56 -9.19
CA VAL A 249 21.52 17.48 -10.06
C VAL A 249 22.57 17.26 -11.14
N PHE A 250 23.09 16.05 -11.25
CA PHE A 250 24.09 15.70 -12.24
C PHE A 250 23.43 15.31 -13.57
N GLU A 251 24.09 15.61 -14.69
CA GLU A 251 23.62 15.27 -16.05
C GLU A 251 23.29 13.78 -16.22
N GLN A 252 24.04 12.91 -15.55
CA GLN A 252 23.77 11.47 -15.56
C GLN A 252 22.40 11.13 -14.96
N GLU A 253 22.02 11.79 -13.86
CA GLU A 253 20.71 11.58 -13.22
C GLU A 253 19.57 12.06 -14.12
N ILE A 254 19.77 13.20 -14.80
CA ILE A 254 18.81 13.75 -15.77
C ILE A 254 18.63 12.76 -16.92
N SER A 255 19.73 12.25 -17.48
CA SER A 255 19.71 11.29 -18.59
C SER A 255 18.99 10.00 -18.21
N GLN A 256 19.30 9.44 -17.03
CA GLN A 256 18.62 8.26 -16.49
C GLN A 256 17.12 8.51 -16.28
N LYS A 257 16.75 9.70 -15.78
CA LYS A 257 15.34 10.05 -15.56
C LYS A 257 14.57 10.18 -16.87
N ILE A 258 15.16 10.81 -17.88
CA ILE A 258 14.57 10.91 -19.22
C ILE A 258 14.38 9.51 -19.81
N GLU A 259 15.38 8.64 -19.72
CA GLU A 259 15.27 7.25 -20.19
C GLU A 259 14.11 6.53 -19.49
N GLN A 260 13.99 6.66 -18.16
CA GLN A 260 12.88 6.08 -17.41
C GLN A 260 11.52 6.62 -17.85
N MET A 261 11.40 7.93 -18.10
CA MET A 261 10.15 8.54 -18.53
C MET A 261 9.73 8.08 -19.93
N LEU A 262 10.69 7.86 -20.83
CA LEU A 262 10.43 7.46 -22.20
C LEU A 262 10.19 5.95 -22.37
N LYS A 263 10.40 5.11 -21.35
CA LYS A 263 10.16 3.65 -21.43
C LYS A 263 8.75 3.27 -21.87
N ALA A 264 7.75 4.08 -21.51
CA ALA A 264 6.35 3.85 -21.85
C ALA A 264 5.91 4.62 -23.11
N VAL A 265 6.79 5.41 -23.72
CA VAL A 265 6.48 6.26 -24.87
C VAL A 265 7.01 5.59 -26.15
N PRO A 266 6.19 5.45 -27.20
CA PRO A 266 6.66 4.94 -28.49
C PRO A 266 7.83 5.77 -29.04
N LEU A 267 8.82 5.10 -29.63
CA LEU A 267 10.08 5.74 -30.08
C LEU A 267 9.86 6.90 -31.06
N GLU A 268 8.84 6.80 -31.90
CA GLU A 268 8.47 7.82 -32.90
C GLU A 268 7.81 9.06 -32.29
N GLU A 269 7.17 8.92 -31.13
CA GLU A 269 6.62 10.03 -30.37
C GLU A 269 7.70 10.68 -29.51
N ALA A 270 8.59 9.87 -28.93
CA ALA A 270 9.72 10.36 -28.13
C ALA A 270 10.63 11.30 -28.92
N LYS A 271 10.84 11.05 -30.22
CA LYS A 271 11.65 11.91 -31.12
C LYS A 271 11.01 13.28 -31.39
N LYS A 272 9.69 13.43 -31.24
CA LYS A 272 8.97 14.69 -31.47
C LYS A 272 8.96 15.60 -30.26
N LEU A 273 9.36 15.09 -29.09
CA LEU A 273 9.40 15.85 -27.85
C LEU A 273 10.60 16.81 -27.84
N ASP A 274 10.35 18.02 -27.36
CA ASP A 274 11.39 19.02 -27.13
C ASP A 274 12.36 18.54 -26.05
N GLN A 275 13.59 18.29 -26.47
CA GLN A 275 14.65 17.75 -25.61
C GLN A 275 15.03 18.69 -24.46
N ASN A 276 14.96 20.01 -24.67
CA ASN A 276 15.29 20.98 -23.63
C ASN A 276 14.19 20.99 -22.56
N ARG A 277 12.92 20.98 -22.98
CA ARG A 277 11.78 20.89 -22.06
C ARG A 277 11.79 19.59 -21.25
N LEU A 278 12.15 18.46 -21.89
CA LEU A 278 12.30 17.18 -21.21
C LEU A 278 13.40 17.22 -20.14
N LYS A 279 14.54 17.85 -20.44
CA LYS A 279 15.64 18.04 -19.49
C LYS A 279 15.22 18.91 -18.31
N ASP A 280 14.59 20.05 -18.57
CA ASP A 280 14.12 20.97 -17.52
C ASP A 280 13.11 20.29 -16.60
N TYR A 281 12.19 19.51 -17.17
CA TYR A 281 11.21 18.75 -16.41
C TYR A 281 11.85 17.63 -15.58
N ALA A 282 12.75 16.83 -16.17
CA ALA A 282 13.49 15.79 -15.45
C ALA A 282 14.34 16.38 -14.32
N TYR A 283 15.03 17.49 -14.57
CA TYR A 283 15.78 18.24 -13.56
C TYR A 283 14.88 18.66 -12.40
N GLY A 284 13.71 19.24 -12.70
CA GLY A 284 12.74 19.67 -11.69
C GLY A 284 12.27 18.51 -10.80
N ILE A 285 11.97 17.34 -11.39
CA ILE A 285 11.57 16.15 -10.62
C ILE A 285 12.69 15.69 -9.70
N ILE A 286 13.91 15.52 -10.22
CA ILE A 286 15.03 15.01 -9.43
C ILE A 286 15.36 15.98 -8.29
N ARG A 287 15.38 17.28 -8.59
CA ARG A 287 15.65 18.32 -7.59
C ARG A 287 14.61 18.30 -6.47
N ASN A 288 13.32 18.20 -6.79
CA ASN A 288 12.26 18.12 -5.78
C ASN A 288 12.39 16.83 -4.95
N GLU A 289 12.68 15.69 -5.58
CA GLU A 289 12.87 14.43 -4.87
C GLU A 289 14.03 14.50 -3.87
N LYS A 290 15.18 15.05 -4.28
CA LYS A 290 16.32 15.29 -3.39
C LYS A 290 15.98 16.26 -2.25
N THR A 291 15.15 17.27 -2.53
CA THR A 291 14.69 18.22 -1.51
C THR A 291 13.88 17.51 -0.44
N PHE A 292 12.94 16.64 -0.85
CA PHE A 292 12.18 15.83 0.09
C PHE A 292 13.04 14.87 0.88
N GLN A 293 14.05 14.24 0.27
CA GLN A 293 14.98 13.37 1.01
C GLN A 293 15.72 14.13 2.13
N ILE A 294 16.05 15.40 1.93
CA ILE A 294 16.64 16.23 3.00
C ILE A 294 15.59 16.49 4.09
N LEU A 295 14.40 16.93 3.71
CA LEU A 295 13.32 17.21 4.67
C LEU A 295 12.85 15.99 5.46
N GLU A 296 12.94 14.79 4.88
CA GLU A 296 12.61 13.51 5.53
C GLU A 296 13.65 13.06 6.57
N ASN A 297 14.86 13.64 6.53
CA ASN A 297 15.99 13.28 7.40
C ASN A 297 16.25 14.30 8.53
N VAL A 298 15.39 15.31 8.68
CA VAL A 298 15.44 16.36 9.72
C VAL A 298 14.39 16.08 10.80
#